data_AF-A0A2I9CW42-F1
#
_entry.id   AF-A0A2I9CW42-F1
#
_cell.length_a   1.000
_cell.length_b   1.000
_cell.length_c   1.000
_cell.angle_alpha   90.00
_cell.angle_beta   90.00
_cell.angle_gamma   90.00
#
_symmetry.space_group_name_H-M   'P 1'
#
loop_
_entity.id
_entity.type
_entity.pdbx_description
1 polymer ?
#
loop_
_entity_poly.entity_id
_entity_poly.type
_entity_poly.pdbx_seq_one_letter_code
_entity_poly.pdbx_strand_id
1 'polypeptide(L)'
;MPRLARFAPLLLAPLILAACGRQTPEDTRPLELRGLWVDAFGPGLKTPQEIDTLVADAGKMNVNVLFAQVGRRGDCYCNNAAMPRTNDPAVPAGFDPLADLLTKAHRG
;
A
#
# COMPACT_ATOMS: atom_id res chain seq x y z
N MET A 1 18.28 -62.01 46.98
CA MET A 1 17.34 -60.86 46.87
C MET A 1 17.97 -59.71 47.65
N PRO A 2 18.25 -58.53 47.06
CA PRO A 2 17.34 -57.72 46.24
C PRO A 2 17.83 -57.44 44.80
N ARG A 3 16.91 -56.94 43.97
CA ARG A 3 17.09 -56.58 42.55
C ARG A 3 17.66 -55.16 42.43
N LEU A 4 18.80 -55.00 41.75
CA LEU A 4 19.20 -53.71 41.20
C LEU A 4 18.41 -53.46 39.91
N ALA A 5 17.55 -52.44 39.92
CA ALA A 5 16.82 -52.00 38.74
C ALA A 5 17.78 -51.33 37.76
N ARG A 6 17.81 -51.85 36.53
CA ARG A 6 18.49 -51.26 35.37
C ARG A 6 17.80 -49.95 35.01
N PHE A 7 18.56 -48.88 34.92
CA PHE A 7 18.12 -47.63 34.29
C PHE A 7 17.90 -47.88 32.79
N ALA A 8 16.66 -47.77 32.33
CA ALA A 8 16.30 -47.77 30.92
C ALA A 8 16.17 -46.31 30.46
N PRO A 9 17.01 -45.81 29.55
CA PRO A 9 16.76 -44.54 28.89
C PRO A 9 15.89 -44.86 27.67
N LEU A 10 14.58 -44.68 27.80
CA LEU A 10 13.72 -44.73 26.62
C LEU A 10 12.60 -43.72 26.78
N LEU A 11 12.30 -43.06 25.66
CA LEU A 11 11.16 -42.16 25.40
C LEU A 11 11.46 -40.68 25.59
N LEU A 12 12.33 -40.11 24.75
CA LEU A 12 12.28 -38.69 24.41
C LEU A 12 12.44 -38.45 22.90
N ALA A 13 11.67 -39.17 22.09
CA ALA A 13 11.59 -38.95 20.64
C ALA A 13 10.18 -39.41 20.20
N PRO A 14 9.17 -38.53 20.14
CA PRO A 14 8.95 -37.76 18.92
C PRO A 14 8.16 -36.45 19.15
N LEU A 15 8.81 -35.29 19.31
CA LEU A 15 8.08 -34.01 19.34
C LEU A 15 8.74 -32.90 18.51
N ILE A 16 9.61 -33.25 17.55
CA ILE A 16 10.34 -32.26 16.75
C ILE A 16 9.87 -32.25 15.27
N LEU A 17 9.01 -33.19 14.85
CA LEU A 17 8.58 -33.26 13.44
C LEU A 17 7.43 -32.31 13.05
N ALA A 18 6.81 -31.60 14.00
CA ALA A 18 5.68 -30.71 13.71
C ALA A 18 6.08 -29.22 13.50
N ALA A 19 7.37 -28.89 13.58
CA ALA A 19 7.86 -27.50 13.48
C ALA A 19 8.23 -27.05 12.05
N CYS A 20 8.04 -27.89 11.03
CA CYS A 20 8.06 -27.43 9.64
C CYS A 20 6.76 -26.64 9.36
N GLY A 21 6.69 -25.42 9.87
CA GLY A 21 5.71 -24.44 9.41
C GLY A 21 5.85 -24.27 7.90
N ARG A 22 4.72 -24.10 7.21
CA ARG A 22 4.72 -23.74 5.78
C ARG A 22 5.58 -22.50 5.59
N GLN A 23 6.72 -22.64 4.93
CA GLN A 23 7.48 -21.51 4.43
C GLN A 23 6.70 -20.94 3.25
N THR A 24 6.10 -19.76 3.41
CA THR A 24 5.68 -18.96 2.24
C THR A 24 6.94 -18.61 1.47
N PRO A 25 7.03 -18.93 0.17
CA PRO A 25 8.16 -18.52 -0.65
C PRO A 25 8.36 -17.02 -0.50
N GLU A 26 9.57 -16.61 -0.13
CA GLU A 26 9.93 -15.19 -0.17
C GLU A 26 9.95 -14.76 -1.63
N ASP A 27 9.18 -13.72 -1.97
CA ASP A 27 9.18 -13.18 -3.32
C ASP A 27 10.53 -12.47 -3.55
N THR A 28 11.48 -13.20 -4.14
CA THR A 28 12.83 -12.71 -4.42
C THR A 28 12.89 -11.80 -5.65
N ARG A 29 11.74 -11.52 -6.30
CA ARG A 29 11.69 -10.55 -7.39
C ARG A 29 12.05 -9.17 -6.84
N PRO A 30 12.99 -8.44 -7.47
CA PRO A 30 13.25 -7.06 -7.10
C PRO A 30 11.96 -6.25 -7.17
N LEU A 31 11.64 -5.51 -6.11
CA LEU A 31 10.56 -4.53 -6.13
C LEU A 31 10.93 -3.42 -7.12
N GLU A 32 10.44 -3.53 -8.35
CA GLU A 32 10.60 -2.49 -9.36
C GLU A 32 9.64 -1.34 -9.08
N LEU A 33 10.14 -0.12 -8.95
CA LEU A 33 9.34 1.09 -8.84
C LEU A 33 9.10 1.68 -10.23
N ARG A 34 7.85 1.74 -10.65
CA ARG A 34 7.40 2.37 -11.89
C ARG A 34 6.46 3.50 -11.51
N GLY A 35 7.02 4.68 -11.35
CA GLY A 35 6.34 5.85 -10.81
C GLY A 35 5.76 6.79 -11.87
N LEU A 36 4.64 7.42 -11.55
CA LEU A 36 4.09 8.57 -12.29
C LEU A 36 3.97 9.78 -11.36
N TRP A 37 4.54 10.92 -11.77
CA TRP A 37 4.36 12.18 -11.08
C TRP A 37 3.07 12.86 -11.54
N VAL A 38 2.24 13.28 -10.60
CA VAL A 38 0.94 13.91 -10.87
C VAL A 38 0.97 15.31 -10.28
N ASP A 39 1.08 16.31 -11.14
CA ASP A 39 1.07 17.70 -10.71
C ASP A 39 -0.36 18.22 -10.50
N ALA A 40 -0.50 19.26 -9.68
CA ALA A 40 -1.79 19.92 -9.43
C ALA A 40 -1.99 21.20 -10.27
N PHE A 41 -1.12 21.45 -11.24
CA PHE A 41 -1.27 22.58 -12.18
C PHE A 41 -2.23 22.18 -13.31
N GLY A 42 -2.01 21.02 -13.90
CA GLY A 42 -2.84 20.40 -14.93
C GLY A 42 -4.05 19.61 -14.39
N PRO A 43 -4.84 19.02 -15.29
CA PRO A 43 -5.90 18.07 -14.93
C PRO A 43 -5.30 16.74 -14.44
N GLY A 44 -6.08 15.99 -13.66
CA GLY A 44 -5.72 14.65 -13.16
C GLY A 44 -6.01 14.47 -11.68
N LEU A 45 -6.07 15.57 -10.93
CA LEU A 45 -6.23 15.56 -9.47
C LEU A 45 -7.41 16.43 -9.00
N LYS A 46 -8.18 17.09 -9.88
CA LYS A 46 -9.12 18.13 -9.42
C LYS A 46 -10.53 17.61 -9.21
N THR A 47 -10.93 16.59 -9.97
CA THR A 47 -12.29 16.04 -9.97
C THR A 47 -12.29 14.51 -9.84
N PRO A 48 -13.42 13.90 -9.44
CA PRO A 48 -13.54 12.44 -9.41
C PRO A 48 -13.24 11.78 -10.77
N GLN A 49 -13.70 12.37 -11.87
CA GLN A 49 -13.53 11.84 -13.22
C GLN A 49 -12.08 11.94 -13.71
N GLU A 50 -11.38 13.01 -13.35
CA GLU A 50 -9.95 13.15 -13.60
C GLU A 50 -9.16 12.06 -12.87
N ILE A 51 -9.50 11.81 -11.60
CA ILE A 51 -8.84 10.76 -10.81
C ILE A 51 -9.16 9.35 -11.36
N ASP A 52 -10.41 9.10 -11.79
CA ASP A 52 -10.77 7.82 -12.43
C ASP A 52 -9.91 7.57 -13.68
N THR A 53 -9.75 8.61 -14.51
CA THR A 53 -8.94 8.54 -15.73
C THR A 53 -7.46 8.33 -15.39
N LEU A 54 -6.94 9.09 -14.42
CA LEU A 54 -5.55 8.97 -13.95
C LEU A 54 -5.23 7.54 -13.48
N VAL A 55 -6.08 6.93 -12.64
CA VAL A 55 -5.85 5.57 -12.13
C VAL A 55 -5.98 4.53 -13.24
N ALA A 56 -6.95 4.68 -14.14
CA ALA A 56 -7.10 3.78 -15.28
C ALA A 56 -5.88 3.83 -16.23
N ASP A 57 -5.39 5.02 -16.53
CA ASP A 57 -4.24 5.20 -17.42
C ASP A 57 -2.93 4.75 -16.77
N ALA A 58 -2.77 4.97 -15.46
CA ALA A 58 -1.69 4.39 -14.67
C ALA A 58 -1.65 2.85 -14.82
N GLY A 59 -2.80 2.19 -14.68
CA GLY A 59 -2.92 0.75 -14.89
C GLY A 59 -2.52 0.32 -16.31
N LYS A 60 -2.97 1.04 -17.35
CA LYS A 60 -2.59 0.76 -18.76
C LYS A 60 -1.09 0.95 -19.02
N MET A 61 -0.47 1.92 -18.34
CA MET A 61 0.97 2.19 -18.42
C MET A 61 1.81 1.22 -17.58
N ASN A 62 1.16 0.32 -16.82
CA ASN A 62 1.81 -0.57 -15.88
C ASN A 62 2.60 0.18 -14.78
N VAL A 63 2.24 1.42 -14.43
CA VAL A 63 2.86 2.14 -13.29
C VAL A 63 2.25 1.64 -11.99
N ASN A 64 3.06 1.53 -10.94
CA ASN A 64 2.67 0.97 -9.64
C ASN A 64 2.75 1.97 -8.48
N VAL A 65 3.21 3.20 -8.73
CA VAL A 65 3.28 4.27 -7.72
C VAL A 65 2.85 5.59 -8.35
N LEU A 66 1.95 6.32 -7.66
CA LEU A 66 1.58 7.69 -7.99
C LEU A 66 2.21 8.66 -6.99
N PHE A 67 3.02 9.59 -7.48
CA PHE A 67 3.56 10.70 -6.68
C PHE A 67 2.69 11.94 -6.91
N ALA A 68 1.64 12.10 -6.10
CA ALA A 68 0.69 13.18 -6.25
C ALA A 68 1.12 14.45 -5.50
N GLN A 69 1.28 15.56 -6.24
CA GLN A 69 1.55 16.88 -5.70
C GLN A 69 0.27 17.50 -5.11
N VAL A 70 -0.14 17.03 -3.93
CA VAL A 70 -1.34 17.56 -3.26
C VAL A 70 -1.13 18.96 -2.68
N GLY A 71 0.13 19.37 -2.47
CA GLY A 71 0.50 20.73 -2.09
C GLY A 71 1.11 21.48 -3.28
N ARG A 72 0.42 22.50 -3.79
CA ARG A 72 0.83 23.20 -5.02
C ARG A 72 1.51 24.53 -4.75
N ARG A 73 0.86 25.43 -4.00
CA ARG A 73 1.37 26.78 -3.67
C ARG A 73 0.94 27.21 -2.26
N GLY A 74 1.37 26.44 -1.26
CA GLY A 74 0.97 26.68 0.14
C GLY A 74 -0.51 26.37 0.40
N ASP A 75 -1.15 25.64 -0.50
CA ASP A 75 -2.52 25.14 -0.41
C ASP A 75 -2.54 23.60 -0.43
N CYS A 76 -3.68 22.99 -0.14
CA CYS A 76 -3.88 21.55 -0.27
C CYS A 76 -5.09 21.18 -1.13
N TYR A 77 -4.89 20.18 -1.99
CA TYR A 77 -5.94 19.39 -2.65
C TYR A 77 -6.44 18.28 -1.71
N CYS A 78 -6.77 18.64 -0.48
CA CYS A 78 -7.23 17.74 0.57
C CYS A 78 -8.06 18.50 1.62
N ASN A 79 -8.92 17.82 2.39
CA ASN A 79 -9.69 18.46 3.46
C ASN A 79 -8.94 18.52 4.80
N ASN A 80 -8.07 17.55 5.06
CA ASN A 80 -7.39 17.40 6.35
C ASN A 80 -5.90 17.71 6.23
N ALA A 81 -5.53 18.99 6.30
CA ALA A 81 -4.14 19.44 6.32
C ALA A 81 -3.95 20.70 7.18
N ALA A 82 -2.70 20.94 7.58
CA ALA A 82 -2.31 22.19 8.23
C ALA A 82 -2.26 23.37 7.24
N MET A 83 -2.10 23.08 5.94
CA MET A 83 -2.16 24.09 4.88
C MET A 83 -3.62 24.47 4.59
N PRO A 84 -3.88 25.73 4.20
CA PRO A 84 -5.17 26.13 3.66
C PRO A 84 -5.65 25.21 2.53
N ARG A 85 -6.95 24.99 2.45
CA ARG A 85 -7.55 24.28 1.32
C ARG A 85 -7.34 25.09 0.03
N THR A 86 -7.13 24.38 -1.08
CA THR A 86 -7.01 25.02 -2.41
C THR A 86 -8.24 25.84 -2.76
N ASN A 87 -8.00 26.96 -3.43
CA ASN A 87 -9.03 27.83 -4.01
C ASN A 87 -9.24 27.56 -5.51
N ASP A 88 -8.68 26.48 -6.05
CA ASP A 88 -8.83 26.11 -7.46
C ASP A 88 -10.32 25.84 -7.78
N PRO A 89 -10.96 26.65 -8.65
CA PRO A 89 -12.38 26.54 -8.93
C PRO A 89 -12.74 25.25 -9.69
N ALA A 90 -11.76 24.54 -10.24
CA ALA A 90 -12.00 23.23 -10.85
C ALA A 90 -12.23 22.13 -9.82
N VAL A 91 -11.91 22.35 -8.54
CA VAL A 91 -12.18 21.39 -7.46
C VAL A 91 -13.62 21.57 -6.96
N PRO A 92 -14.50 20.55 -7.08
CA PRO A 92 -15.86 20.66 -6.62
C PRO A 92 -15.96 20.97 -5.12
N ALA A 93 -16.99 21.71 -4.73
CA ALA A 93 -17.24 22.03 -3.33
C ALA A 93 -17.39 20.75 -2.48
N GLY A 94 -16.69 20.69 -1.35
CA GLY A 94 -16.71 19.54 -0.45
C GLY A 94 -15.90 18.31 -0.91
N PHE A 95 -15.44 18.26 -2.16
CA PHE A 95 -14.66 17.14 -2.67
C PHE A 95 -13.25 17.08 -2.05
N ASP A 96 -12.80 15.91 -1.64
CA ASP A 96 -11.42 15.69 -1.16
C ASP A 96 -10.62 14.90 -2.20
N PRO A 97 -9.80 15.58 -3.04
CA PRO A 97 -9.03 14.89 -4.06
C PRO A 97 -8.06 13.84 -3.53
N LEU A 98 -7.34 14.13 -2.45
CA LEU A 98 -6.40 13.18 -1.86
C LEU A 98 -7.13 11.93 -1.36
N ALA A 99 -8.26 12.11 -0.65
CA ALA A 99 -9.02 10.97 -0.14
C ALA A 99 -9.59 10.08 -1.28
N ASP A 100 -10.08 10.71 -2.35
CA ASP A 100 -10.59 9.98 -3.52
C ASP A 100 -9.47 9.24 -4.27
N LEU A 101 -8.33 9.90 -4.50
CA LEU A 101 -7.16 9.30 -5.13
C LEU A 101 -6.66 8.08 -4.34
N LEU A 102 -6.49 8.21 -3.01
CA LEU A 102 -6.07 7.10 -2.16
C LEU A 102 -7.06 5.93 -2.22
N THR A 103 -8.35 6.22 -2.20
CA THR A 103 -9.40 5.20 -2.26
C THR A 103 -9.35 4.42 -3.57
N LYS A 104 -9.15 5.11 -4.70
CA LYS A 104 -9.18 4.49 -6.03
C LYS A 104 -7.87 3.81 -6.39
N ALA A 105 -6.73 4.44 -6.10
CA ALA A 105 -5.42 3.90 -6.41
C ALA A 105 -5.11 2.61 -5.63
N HIS A 106 -5.61 2.45 -4.41
CA HIS A 106 -5.43 1.22 -3.63
C HIS A 106 -6.40 0.07 -4.00
N ARG A 107 -7.39 0.31 -4.87
CA ARG A 107 -8.32 -0.73 -5.33
C ARG A 107 -7.87 -1.45 -6.60
N GLY A 108 -6.99 -0.83 -7.38
CA GLY A 108 -6.35 -1.44 -8.56
C GLY A 108 -5.17 -2.31 -8.19
#